data_AF-A0A084SZ53-F1
#
_entry.id   AF-A0A084SZ53-F1
#
_cell.length_a   1.000
_cell.length_b   1.000
_cell.length_c   1.000
_cell.angle_alpha   90.00
_cell.angle_beta   90.00
_cell.angle_gamma   90.00
#
_symmetry.space_group_name_H-M   'P 1'
#
loop_
_entity.id
_entity.type
_entity.pdbx_description
1 polymer ?
#
loop_
_entity_poly.entity_id
_entity_poly.type
_entity_poly.pdbx_seq_one_letter_code
_entity_poly.pdbx_strand_id
1 'polypeptide(L)'
;MKDEALEKVRFGRAQKFRLSSKGSEAVSAYTLMVEKARAGSGRAQFDAARSDWSGPRGLSSEDGLYLVEFGVGERTLSEVTRNLEDCASPKEIKAAVERLLECGMLEPVSVPVPPPVQPRRYW
;
A
#
# COMPACT_ATOMS: atom_id res chain seq x y z
N MET A 1 31.57 3.35 4.68
CA MET A 1 30.19 3.90 4.69
C MET A 1 29.27 2.70 4.77
N LYS A 2 28.32 2.69 5.71
CA LYS A 2 27.55 1.50 6.08
C LYS A 2 26.63 1.09 4.93
N ASP A 3 26.93 -0.04 4.30
CA ASP A 3 25.97 -0.82 3.52
C ASP A 3 24.93 -1.39 4.49
N GLU A 4 23.96 -0.55 4.85
CA GLU A 4 22.74 -0.99 5.51
C GLU A 4 21.92 -1.70 4.44
N ALA A 5 22.24 -2.99 4.24
CA ALA A 5 21.48 -3.90 3.42
C ALA A 5 20.02 -3.80 3.87
N LEU A 6 19.20 -3.07 3.11
CA LEU A 6 17.75 -3.01 3.24
C LEU A 6 17.29 -4.46 3.42
N GLU A 7 17.01 -4.81 4.67
CA GLU A 7 16.60 -6.14 5.06
C GLU A 7 15.29 -6.36 4.31
N LYS A 8 15.35 -7.07 3.17
CA LYS A 8 14.20 -7.23 2.29
C LYS A 8 13.07 -7.79 3.13
N VAL A 9 12.11 -6.94 3.47
CA VAL A 9 11.04 -7.29 4.39
C VAL A 9 10.28 -8.45 3.75
N ARG A 10 10.46 -9.64 4.33
CA ARG A 10 9.79 -10.85 3.85
C ARG A 10 8.43 -10.88 4.52
N PHE A 11 7.45 -10.31 3.85
CA PHE A 11 6.06 -10.42 4.28
C PHE A 11 5.61 -11.88 4.22
N GLY A 12 5.03 -12.38 5.32
CA GLY A 12 4.36 -13.69 5.30
C GLY A 12 3.22 -13.69 4.28
N ARG A 13 2.93 -14.83 3.65
CA ARG A 13 1.87 -14.93 2.63
C ARG A 13 0.48 -14.51 3.13
N ALA A 14 0.24 -14.63 4.44
CA ALA A 14 -0.98 -14.23 5.12
C ALA A 14 -0.88 -12.84 5.78
N GLN A 15 0.22 -12.11 5.58
CA GLN A 15 0.38 -10.76 6.12
C GLN A 15 -0.63 -9.83 5.47
N LYS A 16 -1.54 -9.30 6.29
CA LYS A 16 -2.47 -8.24 5.90
C LYS A 16 -1.87 -6.89 6.19
N PHE A 17 -2.26 -5.90 5.41
CA PHE A 17 -1.93 -4.50 5.62
C PHE A 17 -3.22 -3.70 5.71
N ARG A 18 -3.18 -2.66 6.52
CA ARG A 18 -4.25 -1.67 6.67
C ARG A 18 -3.69 -0.27 6.49
N LEU A 19 -4.54 0.69 6.16
CA LEU A 19 -4.16 2.09 6.19
C LEU A 19 -3.93 2.54 7.63
N SER A 20 -2.86 3.32 7.82
CA SER A 20 -2.70 4.14 9.02
C SER A 20 -3.65 5.35 8.97
N SER A 21 -3.69 6.15 10.03
CA SER A 21 -4.40 7.45 10.00
C SER A 21 -3.87 8.34 8.86
N LYS A 22 -2.55 8.40 8.71
CA LYS A 22 -1.86 9.15 7.65
C LYS A 22 -2.22 8.62 6.25
N GLY A 23 -2.29 7.30 6.10
CA GLY A 23 -2.72 6.65 4.87
C GLY A 23 -4.17 6.98 4.51
N SER A 24 -5.07 6.96 5.51
CA SER A 24 -6.48 7.32 5.32
C SER A 24 -6.66 8.76 4.86
N GLU A 25 -5.95 9.70 5.48
CA GLU A 25 -5.93 11.11 5.05
C GLU A 25 -5.36 11.27 3.62
N ALA A 26 -4.32 10.51 3.29
CA ALA A 26 -3.74 10.52 1.95
C ALA A 26 -4.72 10.01 0.90
N VAL A 27 -5.52 8.98 1.20
CA VAL A 27 -6.59 8.48 0.35
C VAL A 27 -7.69 9.53 0.17
N SER A 28 -8.16 10.16 1.24
CA SER A 28 -9.17 11.22 1.12
C SER A 28 -8.67 12.37 0.25
N ALA A 29 -7.41 12.80 0.44
CA ALA A 29 -6.79 13.83 -0.38
C ALA A 29 -6.63 13.40 -1.85
N TYR A 30 -6.30 12.11 -2.10
CA TYR A 30 -6.18 11.57 -3.45
C TYR A 30 -7.54 11.54 -4.16
N THR A 31 -8.60 11.07 -3.50
CA THR A 31 -9.95 11.03 -4.07
C THR A 31 -10.43 12.43 -4.42
N LEU A 32 -10.24 13.41 -3.53
CA LEU A 32 -10.57 14.82 -3.82
C LEU A 32 -9.77 15.38 -5.00
N MET A 33 -8.49 15.01 -5.13
CA MET A 33 -7.66 15.40 -6.27
C MET A 33 -8.20 14.79 -7.57
N VAL A 34 -8.54 13.50 -7.58
CA VAL A 34 -9.12 12.81 -8.74
C VAL A 34 -10.45 13.46 -9.14
N GLU A 35 -11.33 13.76 -8.18
CA GLU A 35 -12.60 14.45 -8.44
C GLU A 35 -12.40 15.84 -9.05
N LYS A 36 -11.49 16.65 -8.50
CA LYS A 36 -11.15 17.96 -9.06
C LYS A 36 -10.60 17.84 -10.47
N ALA A 37 -9.75 16.84 -10.71
CA ALA A 37 -9.13 16.65 -12.00
C ALA A 37 -10.10 16.11 -13.06
N ARG A 38 -11.20 15.43 -12.67
CA ARG A 38 -12.32 15.10 -13.58
C ARG A 38 -13.00 16.35 -14.14
N ALA A 39 -13.03 17.45 -13.40
CA ALA A 39 -13.54 18.73 -13.87
C ALA A 39 -12.50 19.54 -14.68
N GLY A 40 -11.26 19.07 -14.75
CA GLY A 40 -10.14 19.72 -15.41
C GLY A 40 -10.03 19.42 -16.91
N SER A 41 -9.05 20.06 -17.54
CA SER A 41 -8.78 20.04 -18.97
C SER A 41 -7.50 19.24 -19.27
N GLY A 42 -7.60 17.91 -19.24
CA GLY A 42 -6.64 17.03 -19.93
C GLY A 42 -5.56 16.36 -19.07
N ARG A 43 -4.81 15.46 -19.72
CA ARG A 43 -3.86 14.54 -19.08
C ARG A 43 -2.71 15.25 -18.36
N ALA A 44 -2.17 16.32 -18.93
CA ALA A 44 -1.05 17.06 -18.34
C ALA A 44 -1.44 17.70 -16.99
N GLN A 45 -2.66 18.25 -16.88
CA GLN A 45 -3.16 18.80 -15.62
C GLN A 45 -3.37 17.70 -14.57
N PHE A 46 -3.85 16.52 -15.00
CA PHE A 46 -4.00 15.37 -14.12
C PHE A 46 -2.66 14.88 -13.58
N ASP A 47 -1.64 14.78 -14.43
CA ASP A 47 -0.30 14.33 -14.03
C ASP A 47 0.39 15.34 -13.09
N ALA A 48 0.19 16.64 -13.31
CA ALA A 48 0.62 17.69 -12.37
C ALA A 48 -0.08 17.55 -11.01
N ALA A 49 -1.41 17.38 -11.00
CA ALA A 49 -2.17 17.21 -9.76
C ALA A 49 -1.75 15.95 -8.96
N ARG A 50 -1.41 14.85 -9.64
CA ARG A 50 -0.85 13.65 -8.99
C ARG A 50 0.54 13.91 -8.40
N SER A 51 1.36 14.72 -9.08
CA SER A 51 2.69 15.09 -8.59
C SER A 51 2.59 15.99 -7.35
N ASP A 52 1.69 16.98 -7.37
CA ASP A 52 1.44 17.88 -6.23
C ASP A 52 0.86 17.16 -5.01
N TRP A 53 0.04 16.13 -5.23
CA TRP A 53 -0.47 15.29 -4.15
C TRP A 53 0.62 14.40 -3.54
N SER A 54 1.48 13.80 -4.39
CA SER A 54 2.45 12.79 -3.96
C SER A 54 3.73 13.38 -3.37
N GLY A 55 4.23 14.50 -3.92
CA GLY A 55 5.50 15.14 -3.54
C GLY A 55 5.61 15.44 -2.03
N PRO A 56 4.67 16.19 -1.42
CA PRO A 56 4.70 16.49 0.01
C PRO A 56 4.63 15.26 0.92
N ARG A 57 4.22 14.10 0.39
CA ARG A 57 4.02 12.85 1.12
C ARG A 57 5.20 11.87 0.95
N GLY A 58 6.19 12.21 0.12
CA GLY A 58 7.30 11.32 -0.22
C GLY A 58 6.87 10.11 -1.07
N LEU A 59 5.71 10.21 -1.75
CA LEU A 59 5.13 9.12 -2.54
C LEU A 59 5.44 9.28 -4.02
N SER A 60 5.27 8.20 -4.78
CA SER A 60 5.13 8.26 -6.23
C SER A 60 3.73 8.74 -6.61
N SER A 61 3.59 9.41 -7.76
CA SER A 61 2.31 9.81 -8.35
C SER A 61 1.37 8.63 -8.65
N GLU A 62 1.90 7.41 -8.69
CA GLU A 62 1.14 6.17 -8.91
C GLU A 62 0.69 5.52 -7.60
N ASP A 63 1.31 5.89 -6.47
CA ASP A 63 1.04 5.25 -5.19
C ASP A 63 -0.38 5.51 -4.66
N GLY A 64 -1.06 6.53 -5.21
CA GLY A 64 -2.46 6.82 -4.92
C GLY A 64 -3.41 5.69 -5.33
N LEU A 65 -3.14 5.01 -6.45
CA LEU A 65 -3.96 3.86 -6.88
C LEU A 65 -3.89 2.72 -5.86
N TYR A 66 -2.67 2.38 -5.42
CA TYR A 66 -2.46 1.32 -4.44
C TYR A 66 -3.04 1.69 -3.07
N LEU A 67 -2.94 2.96 -2.66
CA LEU A 67 -3.52 3.44 -1.40
C LEU A 67 -5.05 3.29 -1.37
N VAL A 68 -5.74 3.64 -2.46
CA VAL A 68 -7.19 3.51 -2.55
C VAL A 68 -7.63 2.05 -2.38
N GLU A 69 -6.85 1.10 -2.89
CA GLU A 69 -7.17 -0.34 -2.77
C GLU A 69 -7.16 -0.81 -1.30
N PHE A 70 -6.20 -0.32 -0.50
CA PHE A 70 -6.15 -0.56 0.95
C PHE A 70 -7.20 0.25 1.74
N GLY A 71 -7.80 1.28 1.13
CA GLY A 71 -8.89 2.07 1.70
C GLY A 71 -10.21 1.32 1.83
N VAL A 72 -10.38 0.23 1.07
CA VAL A 72 -11.58 -0.61 1.15
C VAL A 72 -11.55 -1.54 2.38
N GLY A 73 -10.37 -1.88 2.89
CA GLY A 73 -10.21 -2.75 4.05
C GLY A 73 -8.83 -3.42 4.14
N GLU A 74 -8.66 -4.28 5.15
CA GLU A 74 -7.42 -5.02 5.36
C GLU A 74 -7.18 -6.06 4.27
N ARG A 75 -6.04 -5.99 3.59
CA ARG A 75 -5.73 -6.87 2.44
C ARG A 75 -4.30 -7.38 2.47
N THR A 76 -4.09 -8.58 1.94
CA THR A 76 -2.78 -9.17 1.69
C THR A 76 -2.20 -8.67 0.36
N LEU A 77 -0.88 -8.79 0.20
CA LEU A 77 -0.21 -8.47 -1.06
C LEU A 77 -0.77 -9.28 -2.24
N SER A 78 -1.10 -10.56 -2.02
CA SER A 78 -1.67 -11.44 -3.03
C SER A 78 -3.07 -10.98 -3.47
N GLU A 79 -3.91 -10.54 -2.54
CA GLU A 79 -5.24 -10.01 -2.85
C GLU A 79 -5.14 -8.71 -3.66
N VAL A 80 -4.28 -7.78 -3.25
CA VAL A 80 -4.06 -6.53 -4.00
C VAL A 80 -3.49 -6.81 -5.38
N THR A 81 -2.56 -7.75 -5.49
CA THR A 81 -1.99 -8.18 -6.78
C THR A 81 -3.07 -8.71 -7.72
N ARG A 82 -3.99 -9.51 -7.20
CA ARG A 82 -5.11 -10.05 -7.99
C ARG A 82 -6.07 -8.96 -8.45
N ASN A 83 -6.35 -7.96 -7.62
CA ASN A 83 -7.31 -6.92 -7.97
C ASN A 83 -6.76 -5.86 -8.93
N LEU A 84 -5.43 -5.72 -8.96
CA LEU A 84 -4.73 -4.79 -9.83
C LEU A 84 -4.00 -5.49 -10.98
N GLU A 85 -4.37 -6.73 -11.30
CA GLU A 85 -3.66 -7.55 -12.30
C GLU A 85 -3.65 -6.92 -13.70
N ASP A 86 -4.70 -6.18 -14.06
CA ASP A 86 -4.81 -5.43 -15.31
C ASP A 86 -4.11 -4.05 -15.28
N CYS A 87 -3.75 -3.58 -14.09
CA CYS A 87 -3.26 -2.22 -13.86
C CYS A 87 -1.75 -2.16 -13.60
N ALA A 88 -1.19 -3.17 -12.91
CA ALA A 88 0.21 -3.17 -12.48
C ALA A 88 0.75 -4.59 -12.31
N SER A 89 2.05 -4.75 -12.53
CA SER A 89 2.73 -6.01 -12.28
C SER A 89 2.89 -6.30 -10.78
N PRO A 90 2.98 -7.58 -10.37
CA PRO A 90 3.24 -7.94 -8.97
C PRO A 90 4.50 -7.29 -8.37
N LYS A 91 5.50 -7.02 -9.21
CA LYS A 91 6.75 -6.36 -8.81
C LYS A 91 6.54 -4.90 -8.47
N GLU A 92 5.74 -4.18 -9.27
CA GLU A 92 5.40 -2.77 -9.03
C GLU A 92 4.55 -2.62 -7.77
N ILE A 93 3.56 -3.51 -7.59
CA ILE A 93 2.71 -3.53 -6.40
C ILE A 93 3.56 -3.76 -5.14
N LYS A 94 4.49 -4.72 -5.19
CA LYS A 94 5.39 -4.96 -4.07
C LYS A 94 6.26 -3.74 -3.75
N ALA A 95 6.86 -3.13 -4.76
CA ALA A 95 7.68 -1.94 -4.58
C ALA A 95 6.86 -0.76 -4.02
N ALA A 96 5.60 -0.61 -4.44
CA ALA A 96 4.69 0.39 -3.90
C ALA A 96 4.32 0.13 -2.44
N VAL A 97 3.99 -1.12 -2.09
CA VAL A 97 3.69 -1.48 -0.69
C VAL A 97 4.89 -1.24 0.21
N GLU A 98 6.11 -1.56 -0.24
CA GLU A 98 7.35 -1.25 0.51
C GLU A 98 7.50 0.27 0.74
N ARG A 99 7.38 1.10 -0.30
CA ARG A 99 7.41 2.57 -0.15
C ARG A 99 6.31 3.11 0.78
N LEU A 100 5.11 2.56 0.68
CA LEU A 100 3.97 2.98 1.51
C LEU A 100 4.17 2.63 2.98
N LEU A 101 4.84 1.50 3.28
CA LEU A 101 5.24 1.14 4.63
C LEU A 101 6.34 2.08 5.15
N GLU A 102 7.37 2.35 4.35
CA GLU A 102 8.44 3.29 4.69
C GLU A 102 7.90 4.71 4.97
N CYS A 103 6.89 5.14 4.22
CA CYS A 103 6.24 6.43 4.41
C CYS A 103 5.22 6.45 5.57
N GLY A 104 5.00 5.32 6.26
CA GLY A 104 4.04 5.18 7.35
C GLY A 104 2.57 5.30 6.91
N MET A 105 2.29 5.02 5.64
CA MET A 105 0.92 5.06 5.09
C MET A 105 0.18 3.74 5.30
N LEU A 106 0.92 2.64 5.33
CA LEU A 106 0.40 1.32 5.66
C LEU A 106 0.96 0.82 6.99
N GLU A 107 0.18 -0.01 7.66
CA GLU A 107 0.59 -0.75 8.85
C GLU A 107 0.37 -2.24 8.62
N PRO A 108 1.34 -3.10 8.97
CA PRO A 108 1.11 -4.53 8.99
C PRO A 108 0.11 -4.87 10.10
N VAL A 109 -0.94 -5.60 9.74
CA VAL A 109 -1.88 -6.14 10.72
C VAL A 109 -1.22 -7.33 11.41
N SER A 110 -1.03 -7.24 12.72
CA SER A 110 -0.50 -8.33 13.53
C SER A 110 -1.39 -9.55 13.39
N VAL A 111 -0.88 -10.62 12.77
CA VAL A 111 -1.56 -11.93 12.81
C VAL A 111 -1.25 -12.53 14.18
N PRO A 112 -2.25 -12.80 15.04
CA PRO A 112 -1.99 -13.47 16.30
C PRO A 112 -1.37 -14.84 15.99
N VAL A 113 -0.15 -15.07 16.50
CA VAL A 113 0.52 -16.37 16.40
C VAL A 113 -0.35 -17.37 17.15
N PRO A 114 -0.90 -18.43 16.49
CA PRO A 114 -1.66 -19.44 17.20
C PRO A 114 -0.73 -20.11 18.21
N PRO A 115 -1.20 -20.38 19.45
CA PRO A 115 -0.38 -21.04 20.45
C PRO A 115 0.13 -22.39 19.89
N PRO A 116 1.36 -22.82 20.23
CA PRO A 116 1.91 -24.06 19.73
C PRO A 116 0.95 -25.21 20.03
N VAL A 117 0.55 -25.93 18.98
CA VAL A 117 -0.35 -27.09 19.07
C VAL A 117 0.31 -28.07 20.03
N GLN A 118 -0.28 -28.26 21.21
CA GLN A 118 0.24 -29.24 22.16
C GLN A 118 0.21 -30.62 21.50
N PRO A 119 1.29 -31.41 21.58
CA PRO A 119 1.31 -32.73 20.97
C PRO A 119 0.17 -33.55 21.55
N ARG A 120 -0.69 -34.08 20.68
CA ARG A 120 -1.76 -35.00 21.08
C ARG A 120 -1.11 -36.20 21.78
N ARG A 121 -1.23 -36.28 23.10
CA ARG A 121 -0.89 -37.48 23.85
C ARG A 121 -1.92 -38.54 23.48
N TYR A 122 -1.53 -39.46 22.59
CA TYR A 122 -2.24 -40.72 22.41
C TYR A 122 -1.96 -41.54 23.68
N TRP A 123 -3.01 -41.84 24.43
CA TRP A 123 -3.01 -42.80 25.52
C TRP A 123 -3.52 -44.13 25.00
#